data_AF-A0A166WMP5-F1
#
_entry.id   AF-A0A166WMP5-F1
#
_cell.length_a   1.000
_cell.length_b   1.000
_cell.length_c   1.000
_cell.angle_alpha   90.00
_cell.angle_beta   90.00
_cell.angle_gamma   90.00
#
_symmetry.space_group_name_H-M   'P 1'
#
loop_
_entity.id
_entity.type
_entity.pdbx_description
1 polymer ?
#
loop_
_entity_poly.entity_id
_entity_poly.type
_entity_poly.pdbx_seq_one_letter_code
_entity_poly.pdbx_strand_id
1 'polypeptide(L)'
;MRELLDIYFAQVHTVRCLGFIHIPTFMDRFKEREALHAESSGLVFVMCALAAPFMYAKIAGTSSDDTASLRYHEAGRGWAASAMERVFANFGSSTVDHLMVSVLVHEQLIRTGDHTKALLISGMVARQVQILQLNLEHDNDTLCVSEGSLSSDTRESRRRLFWACYLQDALIECGIDQLKLISSDDARLQLPCREEDFIRGQPHVTETLGMGALLPSLGARYADEAAENLDLRAYYIRAMSLRSSILRYVKHIDGDEPWDPLCGSQFQRLEKRLAALEQSIPHALRINSGNTYL
;
A
#
# COMPACT_ATOMS: atom_id res chain seq x y z
N MET A 1 -18.51 -16.36 -1.82
CA MET A 1 -17.05 -16.19 -1.96
C MET A 1 -16.69 -15.33 -3.18
N ARG A 2 -17.04 -15.72 -4.42
CA ARG A 2 -16.75 -14.87 -5.61
C ARG A 2 -17.29 -13.43 -5.49
N GLU A 3 -18.56 -13.25 -5.09
CA GLU A 3 -19.11 -11.89 -4.85
C GLU A 3 -18.33 -11.09 -3.77
N LEU A 4 -17.80 -11.76 -2.73
CA LEU A 4 -16.97 -11.09 -1.73
C LEU A 4 -15.62 -10.65 -2.31
N LEU A 5 -15.04 -11.43 -3.22
CA LEU A 5 -13.80 -11.05 -3.91
C LEU A 5 -14.05 -9.85 -4.83
N ASP A 6 -15.18 -9.83 -5.54
CA ASP A 6 -15.57 -8.67 -6.37
C ASP A 6 -15.74 -7.40 -5.52
N ILE A 7 -16.38 -7.53 -4.35
CA ILE A 7 -16.51 -6.43 -3.38
C ILE A 7 -15.13 -6.00 -2.84
N TYR A 8 -14.24 -6.94 -2.53
CA TYR A 8 -12.89 -6.62 -2.06
C TYR A 8 -12.14 -5.79 -3.10
N PHE A 9 -12.15 -6.22 -4.37
CA PHE A 9 -11.46 -5.49 -5.44
C PHE A 9 -12.07 -4.11 -5.69
N ALA A 10 -13.39 -3.97 -5.54
CA ALA A 10 -14.05 -2.67 -5.72
C ALA A 10 -13.82 -1.70 -4.55
N GLN A 11 -13.84 -2.18 -3.30
CA GLN A 11 -13.96 -1.32 -2.11
C GLN A 11 -12.70 -1.26 -1.24
N VAL A 12 -11.83 -2.27 -1.30
CA VAL A 12 -10.68 -2.42 -0.39
C VAL A 12 -9.36 -2.32 -1.13
N HIS A 13 -9.24 -2.99 -2.28
CA HIS A 13 -8.01 -2.99 -3.09
C HIS A 13 -7.63 -1.61 -3.61
N THR A 14 -8.61 -0.75 -3.86
CA THR A 14 -8.42 0.60 -4.41
C THR A 14 -7.90 1.63 -3.39
N VAL A 15 -7.91 1.32 -2.08
CA VAL A 15 -7.59 2.29 -1.02
C VAL A 15 -6.21 2.07 -0.40
N ARG A 16 -5.57 3.16 0.07
CA ARG A 16 -4.34 3.16 0.92
C ARG A 16 -3.21 2.23 0.44
N CYS A 17 -3.00 2.17 -0.88
CA CYS A 17 -2.00 1.31 -1.54
C CYS A 17 -2.19 -0.21 -1.35
N LEU A 18 -3.39 -0.68 -1.01
CA LEU A 18 -3.68 -2.13 -0.94
C LEU A 18 -3.82 -2.79 -2.32
N GLY A 19 -3.62 -2.03 -3.39
CA GLY A 19 -3.73 -2.44 -4.78
C GLY A 19 -2.54 -3.23 -5.32
N PHE A 20 -1.91 -4.05 -4.47
CA PHE A 20 -0.70 -4.83 -4.81
C PHE A 20 -0.99 -6.23 -5.38
N ILE A 21 -2.27 -6.64 -5.43
CA ILE A 21 -2.68 -7.89 -6.08
C ILE A 21 -3.03 -7.59 -7.54
N HIS A 22 -2.31 -8.20 -8.48
CA HIS A 22 -2.67 -8.06 -9.90
C HIS A 22 -3.97 -8.82 -10.20
N ILE A 23 -5.05 -8.08 -10.48
CA ILE A 23 -6.41 -8.63 -10.58
C ILE A 23 -6.52 -9.71 -11.68
N PRO A 24 -6.03 -9.50 -12.92
CA PRO A 24 -6.11 -10.51 -13.97
C PRO A 24 -5.42 -11.83 -13.59
N THR A 25 -4.18 -11.78 -13.10
CA THR A 25 -3.43 -12.98 -12.69
C THR A 25 -4.10 -13.67 -11.51
N PHE A 26 -4.62 -12.91 -10.54
CA PHE A 26 -5.36 -13.47 -9.41
C PHE A 26 -6.65 -14.17 -9.86
N MET A 27 -7.46 -13.51 -10.67
CA MET A 27 -8.72 -14.07 -11.14
C MET A 27 -8.50 -15.30 -12.03
N ASP A 28 -7.42 -15.31 -12.82
CA ASP A 28 -6.99 -16.48 -13.60
C ASP A 28 -6.64 -17.67 -12.71
N ARG A 29 -5.81 -17.46 -11.68
CA ARG A 29 -5.43 -18.46 -10.67
C ARG A 29 -6.64 -19.10 -9.96
N PHE A 30 -7.73 -18.34 -9.80
CA PHE A 30 -8.94 -18.78 -9.09
C PHE A 30 -10.17 -18.86 -10.00
N LYS A 31 -9.97 -19.18 -11.29
CA LYS A 31 -11.06 -19.41 -12.25
C LYS A 31 -11.96 -20.57 -11.81
N GLU A 32 -11.34 -21.69 -11.43
CA GLU A 32 -11.99 -22.92 -10.96
C GLU A 32 -12.41 -22.80 -9.49
N ARG A 33 -13.56 -23.39 -9.12
CA ARG A 33 -14.07 -23.29 -7.74
C ARG A 33 -13.22 -24.07 -6.76
N GLU A 34 -12.67 -25.19 -7.22
CA GLU A 34 -11.81 -26.10 -6.47
C GLU A 34 -10.53 -25.38 -6.03
N ALA A 35 -9.96 -24.53 -6.89
CA ALA A 35 -8.77 -23.74 -6.59
C ALA A 35 -8.98 -22.75 -5.44
N LEU A 36 -10.19 -22.17 -5.30
CA LEU A 36 -10.52 -21.29 -4.17
C LEU A 36 -10.58 -22.06 -2.84
N HIS A 37 -11.07 -23.30 -2.87
CA HIS A 37 -11.16 -24.14 -1.68
C HIS A 37 -9.82 -24.76 -1.28
N ALA A 38 -8.93 -24.99 -2.25
CA ALA A 38 -7.58 -25.49 -2.03
C ALA A 38 -6.58 -24.39 -1.59
N GLU A 39 -7.01 -23.12 -1.56
CA GLU A 39 -6.18 -21.98 -1.18
C GLU A 39 -5.72 -22.10 0.29
N SER A 40 -4.40 -22.17 0.49
CA SER A 40 -3.79 -22.46 1.81
C SER A 40 -2.99 -21.30 2.41
N SER A 41 -2.72 -20.24 1.65
CA SER A 41 -1.98 -19.05 2.14
C SER A 41 -2.80 -18.21 3.11
N GLY A 42 -4.14 -18.23 2.97
CA GLY A 42 -5.06 -17.41 3.77
C GLY A 42 -5.45 -16.09 3.10
N LEU A 43 -4.97 -15.85 1.88
CA LEU A 43 -5.27 -14.65 1.10
C LEU A 43 -6.76 -14.52 0.80
N VAL A 44 -7.41 -15.60 0.36
CA VAL A 44 -8.84 -15.57 0.06
C VAL A 44 -9.66 -15.35 1.33
N PHE A 45 -9.24 -15.90 2.47
CA PHE A 45 -9.91 -15.68 3.74
C PHE A 45 -9.85 -14.21 4.17
N VAL A 46 -8.68 -13.58 4.16
CA VAL A 46 -8.58 -12.18 4.58
C VAL A 46 -9.30 -11.23 3.62
N MET A 47 -9.28 -11.50 2.32
CA MET A 47 -10.07 -10.74 1.34
C MET A 47 -11.57 -10.85 1.63
N CYS A 48 -12.08 -12.06 1.93
CA CYS A 48 -13.47 -12.26 2.32
C CYS A 48 -13.81 -11.55 3.64
N ALA A 49 -12.90 -11.58 4.62
CA ALA A 49 -13.07 -10.90 5.90
C ALA A 49 -13.20 -9.38 5.73
N LEU A 50 -12.36 -8.78 4.88
CA LEU A 50 -12.39 -7.35 4.59
C LEU A 50 -13.62 -6.92 3.77
N ALA A 51 -14.13 -7.79 2.90
CA ALA A 51 -15.32 -7.52 2.08
C ALA A 51 -16.65 -7.73 2.82
N ALA A 52 -16.69 -8.63 3.80
CA ALA A 52 -17.92 -9.03 4.47
C ALA A 52 -18.72 -7.88 5.09
N PRO A 53 -18.12 -6.85 5.72
CA PRO A 53 -18.88 -5.70 6.23
C PRO A 53 -19.66 -4.97 5.13
N PHE A 54 -19.08 -4.78 3.95
CA PHE A 54 -19.76 -4.12 2.83
C PHE A 54 -20.93 -4.95 2.30
N MET A 55 -20.75 -6.27 2.19
CA MET A 55 -21.84 -7.18 1.83
C MET A 55 -22.95 -7.15 2.88
N TYR A 56 -22.60 -7.16 4.17
CA TYR A 56 -23.55 -7.06 5.26
C TYR A 56 -24.37 -5.77 5.19
N ALA A 57 -23.73 -4.61 4.99
CA ALA A 57 -24.43 -3.33 4.83
C ALA A 57 -25.39 -3.33 3.62
N LYS A 58 -24.98 -3.93 2.49
CA LYS A 58 -25.83 -4.07 1.29
C LYS A 58 -27.09 -4.89 1.61
N ILE A 59 -26.96 -6.00 2.34
CA ILE A 59 -28.09 -6.87 2.69
C ILE A 59 -28.99 -6.21 3.75
N ALA A 60 -28.39 -5.68 4.82
CA ALA A 60 -29.12 -5.03 5.91
C ALA A 60 -29.95 -3.82 5.43
N GLY A 61 -29.46 -3.08 4.43
CA GLY A 61 -30.22 -1.98 3.81
C GLY A 61 -31.41 -2.42 2.96
N THR A 62 -31.51 -3.70 2.60
CA THR A 62 -32.62 -4.27 1.80
C THR A 62 -33.63 -5.07 2.62
N SER A 63 -33.22 -5.59 3.77
CA SER A 63 -34.10 -6.34 4.68
C SER A 63 -34.82 -5.39 5.63
N SER A 64 -36.15 -5.39 5.62
CA SER A 64 -37.00 -4.68 6.60
C SER A 64 -37.00 -5.33 8.00
N ASP A 65 -36.18 -6.35 8.20
CA ASP A 65 -36.14 -7.14 9.42
C ASP A 65 -35.11 -6.55 10.38
N ASP A 66 -35.60 -6.00 11.50
CA ASP A 66 -34.83 -5.34 12.57
C ASP A 66 -33.99 -6.32 13.41
N THR A 67 -33.77 -7.55 12.91
CA THR A 67 -33.15 -8.68 13.62
C THR A 67 -31.62 -8.71 13.53
N ALA A 68 -31.00 -7.64 13.01
CA ALA A 68 -29.59 -7.56 12.70
C ALA A 68 -28.73 -7.37 13.97
N SER A 69 -28.60 -8.42 14.79
CA SER A 69 -27.79 -8.45 16.01
C SER A 69 -26.27 -8.38 15.76
N LEU A 70 -25.81 -8.52 14.52
CA LEU A 70 -24.39 -8.53 14.18
C LEU A 70 -23.89 -7.10 13.98
N ARG A 71 -22.77 -6.73 14.62
CA ARG A 71 -22.17 -5.42 14.36
C ARG A 71 -21.50 -5.42 13.00
N TYR A 72 -21.55 -4.30 12.27
CA TYR A 72 -20.94 -4.15 10.94
C TYR A 72 -19.48 -4.67 10.88
N HIS A 73 -18.67 -4.35 11.89
CA HIS A 73 -17.25 -4.76 11.96
C HIS A 73 -17.04 -6.23 12.35
N GLU A 74 -18.07 -6.94 12.82
CA GLU A 74 -18.00 -8.36 13.16
C GLU A 74 -18.33 -9.27 11.97
N ALA A 75 -18.85 -8.70 10.87
CA ALA A 75 -19.05 -9.42 9.63
C ALA A 75 -17.70 -9.94 9.10
N GLY A 76 -17.64 -11.25 8.83
CA GLY A 76 -16.41 -11.90 8.35
C GLY A 76 -15.42 -12.33 9.43
N ARG A 77 -15.75 -12.22 10.73
CA ARG A 77 -14.86 -12.63 11.84
C ARG A 77 -14.31 -14.05 11.73
N GLY A 78 -15.09 -15.00 11.20
CA GLY A 78 -14.65 -16.38 10.99
C GLY A 78 -13.54 -16.47 9.95
N TRP A 79 -13.68 -15.76 8.83
CA TRP A 79 -12.62 -15.67 7.82
C TRP A 79 -11.39 -14.92 8.34
N ALA A 80 -11.57 -13.87 9.15
CA ALA A 80 -10.45 -13.17 9.78
C ALA A 80 -9.65 -14.11 10.70
N ALA A 81 -10.34 -14.92 11.52
CA ALA A 81 -9.71 -15.92 12.37
C ALA A 81 -8.93 -16.97 11.56
N SER A 82 -9.52 -17.49 10.48
CA SER A 82 -8.84 -18.44 9.59
C SER A 82 -7.61 -17.83 8.92
N ALA A 83 -7.68 -16.58 8.45
CA ALA A 83 -6.52 -15.90 7.86
C ALA A 83 -5.39 -15.71 8.89
N MET A 84 -5.74 -15.28 10.11
CA MET A 84 -4.78 -15.14 11.20
C MET A 84 -4.14 -16.48 11.58
N GLU A 85 -4.90 -17.57 11.62
CA GLU A 85 -4.38 -18.91 11.83
C GLU A 85 -3.36 -19.29 10.75
N ARG A 86 -3.63 -18.99 9.46
CA ARG A 86 -2.69 -19.25 8.36
C ARG A 86 -1.41 -18.42 8.49
N VAL A 87 -1.51 -17.17 8.94
CA VAL A 87 -0.33 -16.33 9.22
C VAL A 87 0.54 -16.98 10.30
N PHE A 88 -0.03 -17.39 11.43
CA PHE A 88 0.76 -18.00 12.50
C PHE A 88 1.27 -19.40 12.17
N ALA A 89 0.48 -20.22 11.48
CA ALA A 89 0.92 -21.54 11.03
C ALA A 89 2.13 -21.47 10.08
N ASN A 90 2.26 -20.37 9.34
CA ASN A 90 3.34 -20.11 8.40
C ASN A 90 4.31 -19.02 8.89
N PHE A 91 4.41 -18.78 10.19
CA PHE A 91 5.19 -17.67 10.77
C PHE A 91 6.66 -17.63 10.29
N GLY A 92 7.28 -18.80 10.10
CA GLY A 92 8.67 -18.90 9.60
C GLY A 92 8.82 -18.72 8.07
N SER A 93 7.72 -18.65 7.33
CA SER A 93 7.73 -18.48 5.88
C SER A 93 7.77 -17.00 5.53
N SER A 94 8.81 -16.59 4.80
CA SER A 94 8.95 -15.23 4.28
C SER A 94 8.80 -15.25 2.76
N THR A 95 7.58 -15.50 2.30
CA THR A 95 7.21 -15.41 0.87
C THR A 95 6.41 -14.13 0.60
N VAL A 96 6.35 -13.71 -0.66
CA VAL A 96 5.56 -12.55 -1.08
C VAL A 96 4.07 -12.76 -0.76
N ASP A 97 3.52 -13.93 -1.07
CA ASP A 97 2.12 -14.28 -0.76
C ASP A 97 1.85 -14.17 0.75
N HIS A 98 2.75 -14.68 1.60
CA HIS A 98 2.58 -14.59 3.04
C HIS A 98 2.60 -13.13 3.54
N LEU A 99 3.49 -12.29 2.99
CA LEU A 99 3.52 -10.88 3.32
C LEU A 99 2.24 -10.16 2.88
N MET A 100 1.69 -10.48 1.70
CA MET A 100 0.40 -9.95 1.24
C MET A 100 -0.72 -10.26 2.24
N VAL A 101 -0.78 -11.50 2.73
CA VAL A 101 -1.77 -11.90 3.76
C VAL A 101 -1.56 -11.11 5.05
N SER A 102 -0.32 -11.01 5.54
CA SER A 102 0.01 -10.28 6.77
C SER A 102 -0.37 -8.79 6.70
N VAL A 103 -0.13 -8.13 5.56
CA VAL A 103 -0.53 -6.73 5.32
C VAL A 103 -2.05 -6.57 5.36
N LEU A 104 -2.81 -7.50 4.77
CA LEU A 104 -4.27 -7.46 4.79
C LEU A 104 -4.85 -7.84 6.16
N VAL A 105 -4.22 -8.75 6.90
CA VAL A 105 -4.60 -9.09 8.27
C VAL A 105 -4.38 -7.89 9.18
N HIS A 106 -3.25 -7.19 9.04
CA HIS A 106 -3.02 -5.91 9.72
C HIS A 106 -4.15 -4.92 9.46
N GLU A 107 -4.53 -4.71 8.19
CA GLU A 107 -5.63 -3.82 7.81
C GLU A 107 -6.97 -4.24 8.44
N GLN A 108 -7.26 -5.54 8.46
CA GLN A 108 -8.46 -6.09 9.08
C GLN A 108 -8.49 -5.79 10.58
N LEU A 109 -7.37 -6.00 11.28
CA LEU A 109 -7.27 -5.76 12.73
C LEU A 109 -7.48 -4.29 13.09
N ILE A 110 -6.91 -3.37 12.31
CA ILE A 110 -7.14 -1.94 12.46
C ILE A 110 -8.63 -1.60 12.32
N ARG A 111 -9.33 -2.18 11.32
CA ARG A 111 -10.77 -1.95 11.10
C ARG A 111 -11.66 -2.49 12.23
N THR A 112 -11.23 -3.54 12.91
CA THR A 112 -11.96 -4.09 14.07
C THR A 112 -11.51 -3.52 15.41
N GLY A 113 -10.53 -2.61 15.43
CA GLY A 113 -10.03 -1.96 16.64
C GLY A 113 -9.07 -2.80 17.48
N ASP A 114 -8.52 -3.89 16.94
CA ASP A 114 -7.53 -4.73 17.64
C ASP A 114 -6.11 -4.18 17.42
N HIS A 115 -5.85 -2.99 17.95
CA HIS A 115 -4.62 -2.23 17.71
C HIS A 115 -3.37 -2.92 18.25
N THR A 116 -3.48 -3.67 19.35
CA THR A 116 -2.35 -4.42 19.92
C THR A 116 -1.89 -5.52 18.96
N LYS A 117 -2.82 -6.32 18.42
CA LYS A 117 -2.44 -7.34 17.42
C LYS A 117 -1.95 -6.68 16.14
N ALA A 118 -2.56 -5.59 15.70
CA ALA A 118 -2.10 -4.87 14.51
C ALA A 118 -0.64 -4.42 14.68
N LEU A 119 -0.27 -3.84 15.83
CA LEU A 119 1.10 -3.43 16.13
C LEU A 119 2.10 -4.61 16.13
N LEU A 120 1.70 -5.79 16.59
CA LEU A 120 2.56 -6.98 16.54
C LEU A 120 2.73 -7.50 15.10
N ILE A 121 1.65 -7.51 14.32
CA ILE A 121 1.69 -7.90 12.91
C ILE A 121 2.54 -6.90 12.11
N SER A 122 2.48 -5.59 12.38
CA SER A 122 3.32 -4.62 11.66
C SER A 122 4.81 -4.86 11.90
N GLY A 123 5.21 -5.24 13.13
CA GLY A 123 6.58 -5.66 13.42
C GLY A 123 7.03 -6.87 12.60
N MET A 124 6.16 -7.87 12.44
CA MET A 124 6.42 -9.04 11.60
C MET A 124 6.51 -8.67 10.11
N VAL A 125 5.59 -7.84 9.62
CA VAL A 125 5.59 -7.29 8.25
C VAL A 125 6.91 -6.59 7.94
N ALA A 126 7.40 -5.73 8.85
CA ALA A 126 8.67 -5.04 8.67
C ALA A 126 9.86 -6.01 8.56
N ARG A 127 9.89 -7.07 9.38
CA ARG A 127 10.92 -8.11 9.28
C ARG A 127 10.84 -8.89 7.97
N GLN A 128 9.64 -9.19 7.49
CA GLN A 128 9.45 -9.88 6.21
C GLN A 128 9.89 -9.01 5.03
N VAL A 129 9.63 -7.70 5.06
CA VAL A 129 10.16 -6.75 4.06
C VAL A 129 11.68 -6.80 4.00
N GLN A 130 12.36 -6.81 5.16
CA GLN A 130 13.83 -6.89 5.25
C GLN A 130 14.35 -8.23 4.71
N ILE A 131 13.73 -9.36 5.09
CA ILE A 131 14.13 -10.70 4.62
C ILE A 131 13.96 -10.83 3.11
N LEU A 132 12.84 -10.34 2.57
CA LEU A 132 12.51 -10.38 1.15
C LEU A 132 13.24 -9.32 0.31
N GLN A 133 13.92 -8.36 0.96
CA GLN A 133 14.56 -7.19 0.37
C GLN A 133 13.64 -6.43 -0.61
N LEU A 134 12.36 -6.27 -0.24
CA LEU A 134 11.39 -5.57 -1.10
C LEU A 134 11.64 -4.07 -1.22
N ASN A 135 12.55 -3.52 -0.42
CA ASN A 135 13.03 -2.15 -0.53
C ASN A 135 13.97 -1.94 -1.72
N LEU A 136 14.34 -2.98 -2.47
CA LEU A 136 15.17 -2.91 -3.67
C LEU A 136 14.35 -3.34 -4.90
N GLU A 137 14.65 -2.76 -6.07
CA GLU A 137 14.21 -3.40 -7.31
C GLU A 137 14.76 -4.82 -7.41
N HIS A 138 13.95 -5.73 -7.95
CA HIS A 138 14.32 -7.14 -8.05
C HIS A 138 15.58 -7.35 -8.90
N ASP A 139 15.67 -6.61 -10.00
CA ASP A 139 16.79 -6.61 -10.93
C ASP A 139 16.84 -5.25 -11.66
N ASN A 140 17.83 -5.06 -12.53
CA ASN A 140 17.98 -3.84 -13.33
C ASN A 140 17.10 -3.79 -14.59
N ASP A 141 16.45 -4.89 -14.96
CA ASP A 141 15.56 -5.01 -16.11
C ASP A 141 14.17 -4.43 -15.81
N THR A 142 14.16 -3.11 -15.63
CA THR A 142 12.94 -2.36 -15.27
C THR A 142 11.85 -2.48 -16.34
N LEU A 143 12.25 -2.61 -17.61
CA LEU A 143 11.35 -2.70 -18.76
C LEU A 143 10.99 -4.14 -19.15
N CYS A 144 11.43 -5.14 -18.38
CA CYS A 144 11.13 -6.56 -18.60
C CYS A 144 11.47 -7.05 -20.02
N VAL A 145 12.62 -6.62 -20.54
CA VAL A 145 13.07 -6.94 -21.91
C VAL A 145 13.86 -8.25 -21.94
N SER A 146 14.46 -8.64 -20.82
CA SER A 146 15.33 -9.82 -20.74
C SER A 146 14.49 -11.09 -20.56
N GLU A 147 14.86 -12.15 -21.29
CA GLU A 147 14.25 -13.46 -21.12
C GLU A 147 14.55 -14.03 -19.72
N GLY A 148 13.50 -14.52 -19.03
CA GLY A 148 13.61 -15.08 -17.69
C GLY A 148 13.46 -14.09 -16.54
N SER A 149 13.32 -12.78 -16.82
CA SER A 149 12.95 -11.77 -15.82
C SER A 149 11.56 -12.05 -15.22
N LEU A 150 11.31 -11.55 -14.01
CA LEU A 150 9.95 -11.53 -13.46
C LEU A 150 9.00 -10.79 -14.39
N SER A 151 7.76 -11.25 -14.48
CA SER A 151 6.72 -10.56 -15.25
C SER A 151 6.48 -9.14 -14.71
N SER A 152 6.09 -8.22 -15.60
CA SER A 152 5.84 -6.82 -15.24
C SER A 152 4.84 -6.69 -14.08
N ASP A 153 3.75 -7.46 -14.12
CA ASP A 153 2.73 -7.46 -13.07
C ASP A 153 3.28 -7.99 -11.74
N THR A 154 4.16 -8.98 -11.75
CA THR A 154 4.81 -9.48 -10.52
C THR A 154 5.75 -8.44 -9.93
N ARG A 155 6.55 -7.76 -10.77
CA ARG A 155 7.46 -6.68 -10.34
C ARG A 155 6.68 -5.54 -9.71
N GLU A 156 5.64 -5.07 -10.38
CA GLU A 156 4.80 -3.98 -9.88
C GLU A 156 4.03 -4.37 -8.61
N SER A 157 3.54 -5.61 -8.52
CA SER A 157 2.93 -6.15 -7.28
C SER A 157 3.89 -6.07 -6.10
N ARG A 158 5.18 -6.41 -6.30
CA ARG A 158 6.21 -6.32 -5.26
C ARG A 158 6.49 -4.88 -4.83
N ARG A 159 6.58 -3.93 -5.78
CA ARG A 159 6.76 -2.50 -5.48
C ARG A 159 5.60 -1.96 -4.65
N ARG A 160 4.37 -2.23 -5.11
CA ARG A 160 3.15 -1.80 -4.42
C ARG A 160 3.04 -2.43 -3.02
N LEU A 161 3.45 -3.69 -2.87
CA LEU A 161 3.47 -4.36 -1.57
C LEU A 161 4.48 -3.72 -0.62
N PHE A 162 5.70 -3.38 -1.07
CA PHE A 162 6.65 -2.63 -0.25
C PHE A 162 6.04 -1.30 0.22
N TRP A 163 5.47 -0.52 -0.71
CA TRP A 163 4.90 0.77 -0.38
C TRP A 163 3.67 0.66 0.55
N ALA A 164 2.88 -0.40 0.45
CA ALA A 164 1.81 -0.69 1.41
C ALA A 164 2.38 -0.95 2.82
N CYS A 165 3.45 -1.74 2.93
CA CYS A 165 4.12 -1.99 4.20
C CYS A 165 4.70 -0.70 4.80
N TYR A 166 5.39 0.10 3.98
CA TYR A 166 5.92 1.41 4.37
C TYR A 166 4.82 2.33 4.91
N LEU A 167 3.67 2.40 4.24
CA LEU A 167 2.56 3.23 4.67
C LEU A 167 1.94 2.78 5.99
N GLN A 168 1.84 1.46 6.23
CA GLN A 168 1.39 0.92 7.51
C GLN A 168 2.34 1.34 8.65
N ASP A 169 3.65 1.23 8.44
CA ASP A 169 4.66 1.66 9.42
C ASP A 169 4.64 3.17 9.66
N ALA A 170 4.56 3.97 8.59
CA ALA A 170 4.51 5.44 8.65
C ALA A 170 3.24 5.98 9.36
N LEU A 171 2.14 5.22 9.34
CA LEU A 171 0.93 5.54 10.10
C LEU A 171 1.12 5.29 11.61
N ILE A 172 1.95 4.30 11.98
CA ILE A 172 2.20 3.93 13.38
C ILE A 172 3.24 4.85 14.01
N GLU A 173 4.36 5.15 13.32
CA GLU A 173 5.51 5.83 13.93
C GLU A 173 5.15 7.17 14.57
N CYS A 174 4.23 7.94 13.96
CA CYS A 174 3.77 9.26 14.43
C CYS A 174 4.93 10.19 14.87
N GLY A 175 6.04 10.19 14.13
CA GLY A 175 7.24 10.98 14.42
C GLY A 175 8.14 10.45 15.56
N ILE A 176 7.89 9.23 16.04
CA ILE A 176 8.71 8.52 17.03
C ILE A 176 9.64 7.56 16.30
N ASP A 177 10.94 7.87 16.26
CA ASP A 177 11.90 7.06 15.50
C ASP A 177 12.03 5.63 16.04
N GLN A 178 11.79 5.39 17.34
CA GLN A 178 11.81 4.04 17.92
C GLN A 178 10.67 3.14 17.43
N LEU A 179 9.60 3.71 16.89
CA LEU A 179 8.47 2.97 16.32
C LEU A 179 8.61 2.75 14.81
N LYS A 180 9.58 3.42 14.17
CA LYS A 180 9.83 3.31 12.74
C LYS A 180 10.64 2.04 12.45
N LEU A 181 10.10 1.13 11.66
CA LEU A 181 10.77 -0.12 11.30
C LEU A 181 11.12 -0.19 9.80
N ILE A 182 10.49 0.63 8.95
CA ILE A 182 10.73 0.70 7.52
C ILE A 182 11.14 2.13 7.15
N SER A 183 12.41 2.32 6.77
CA SER A 183 12.89 3.63 6.35
C SER A 183 12.61 3.92 4.88
N SER A 184 12.09 5.12 4.63
CA SER A 184 12.02 5.70 3.27
C SER A 184 13.39 5.85 2.62
N ASP A 185 14.43 6.05 3.42
CA ASP A 185 15.79 6.32 2.92
C ASP A 185 16.45 5.04 2.36
N ASP A 186 15.96 3.88 2.79
CA ASP A 186 16.41 2.57 2.32
C ASP A 186 15.63 2.10 1.08
N ALA A 187 14.60 2.85 0.65
CA ALA A 187 13.80 2.54 -0.52
C ALA A 187 14.56 2.87 -1.82
N ARG A 188 15.06 1.84 -2.48
CA ARG A 188 15.78 1.89 -3.76
C ARG A 188 14.94 1.21 -4.85
N LEU A 189 13.68 1.62 -4.94
CA LEU A 189 12.71 1.16 -5.93
C LEU A 189 11.85 2.31 -6.44
N GLN A 190 11.16 2.04 -7.54
CA GLN A 190 10.21 2.93 -8.16
C GLN A 190 8.93 3.10 -7.34
N LEU A 191 8.31 4.28 -7.46
CA LEU A 191 6.94 4.50 -7.00
C LEU A 191 5.94 3.75 -7.89
N PRO A 192 4.72 3.44 -7.38
CA PRO A 192 3.73 2.71 -8.15
C PRO A 192 3.38 3.38 -9.50
N CYS A 193 3.28 2.57 -10.55
CA CYS A 193 2.77 3.02 -11.84
C CYS A 193 1.25 3.07 -11.86
N ARG A 194 0.66 3.78 -12.84
CA ARG A 194 -0.78 3.94 -13.01
C ARG A 194 -1.52 2.60 -12.97
N GLU A 195 -2.70 2.59 -12.34
CA GLU A 195 -3.53 1.38 -12.23
C GLU A 195 -3.78 0.68 -13.57
N GLU A 196 -4.03 1.44 -14.64
CA GLU A 196 -4.29 0.84 -15.95
C GLU A 196 -3.09 0.08 -16.51
N ASP A 197 -1.89 0.61 -16.34
CA ASP A 197 -0.65 0.00 -16.83
C ASP A 197 -0.34 -1.28 -16.04
N PHE A 198 -0.60 -1.24 -14.73
CA PHE A 198 -0.53 -2.42 -13.88
C PHE A 198 -1.49 -3.51 -14.34
N ILE A 199 -2.77 -3.20 -14.55
CA ILE A 199 -3.80 -4.16 -15.01
C ILE A 199 -3.46 -4.73 -16.40
N ARG A 200 -2.87 -3.92 -17.30
CA ARG A 200 -2.45 -4.37 -18.62
C ARG A 200 -1.15 -5.19 -18.58
N GLY A 201 -0.47 -5.26 -17.44
CA GLY A 201 0.85 -5.89 -17.32
C GLY A 201 1.93 -5.17 -18.13
N GLN A 202 1.79 -3.87 -18.37
CA GLN A 202 2.74 -3.08 -19.16
C GLN A 202 3.84 -2.51 -18.27
N PRO A 203 5.13 -2.73 -18.59
CA PRO A 203 6.22 -2.19 -17.80
C PRO A 203 6.42 -0.71 -18.09
N HIS A 204 6.47 0.11 -17.04
CA HIS A 204 6.75 1.54 -17.12
C HIS A 204 7.87 1.93 -16.17
N VAL A 205 8.65 2.94 -16.60
CA VAL A 205 9.55 3.65 -15.71
C VAL A 205 8.76 4.72 -14.97
N THR A 206 8.98 4.81 -13.66
CA THR A 206 8.45 5.86 -12.80
C THR A 206 9.56 6.47 -11.95
N GLU A 207 9.26 7.61 -11.33
CA GLU A 207 10.17 8.20 -10.35
C GLU A 207 10.30 7.32 -9.10
N THR A 208 11.43 7.44 -8.42
CA THR A 208 11.61 6.96 -7.06
C THR A 208 10.95 7.94 -6.07
N LEU A 209 11.12 7.72 -4.76
CA LEU A 209 10.51 8.57 -3.74
C LEU A 209 10.87 10.06 -3.93
N GLY A 210 12.10 10.36 -4.32
CA GLY A 210 12.54 11.71 -4.65
C GLY A 210 11.87 12.23 -5.92
N MET A 211 11.33 13.45 -5.87
CA MET A 211 10.77 14.12 -7.06
C MET A 211 11.85 14.29 -8.14
N GLY A 212 11.57 13.90 -9.38
CA GLY A 212 12.53 13.91 -10.49
C GLY A 212 13.63 12.85 -10.41
N ALA A 213 13.66 12.01 -9.37
CA ALA A 213 14.75 11.06 -9.16
C ALA A 213 14.41 9.69 -9.78
N LEU A 214 15.28 9.19 -10.65
CA LEU A 214 15.17 7.85 -11.23
C LEU A 214 16.04 6.83 -10.49
N LEU A 215 15.84 5.54 -10.78
CA LEU A 215 16.77 4.51 -10.36
C LEU A 215 18.17 4.77 -10.96
N PRO A 216 19.27 4.53 -10.23
CA PRO A 216 20.63 4.75 -10.75
C PRO A 216 20.96 3.95 -12.02
N SER A 217 20.28 2.82 -12.25
CA SER A 217 20.45 1.99 -13.45
C SER A 217 19.75 2.55 -14.69
N LEU A 218 18.87 3.55 -14.52
CA LEU A 218 18.12 4.18 -15.61
C LEU A 218 18.82 5.46 -16.08
N GLY A 219 18.87 5.66 -17.40
CA GLY A 219 19.42 6.87 -17.99
C GLY A 219 18.44 8.06 -17.95
N ALA A 220 18.97 9.28 -18.05
CA ALA A 220 18.20 10.53 -18.05
C ALA A 220 17.11 10.63 -19.14
N ARG A 221 17.15 9.76 -20.16
CA ARG A 221 16.15 9.72 -21.24
C ARG A 221 14.73 9.41 -20.79
N TYR A 222 14.55 8.81 -19.62
CA TYR A 222 13.23 8.46 -19.08
C TYR A 222 12.69 9.50 -18.10
N ALA A 223 13.41 10.61 -17.85
CA ALA A 223 13.04 11.57 -16.81
C ALA A 223 11.67 12.21 -17.04
N ASP A 224 11.37 12.61 -18.28
CA ASP A 224 10.11 13.28 -18.62
C ASP A 224 8.91 12.31 -18.49
N GLU A 225 9.04 11.09 -19.02
CA GLU A 225 7.98 10.07 -18.98
C GLU A 225 7.74 9.51 -17.57
N ALA A 226 8.78 9.47 -16.73
CA ALA A 226 8.70 8.86 -15.39
C ALA A 226 7.71 9.56 -14.47
N ALA A 227 7.59 10.88 -14.57
CA ALA A 227 6.64 11.66 -13.77
C ALA A 227 5.19 11.43 -14.24
N GLU A 228 4.98 11.26 -15.55
CA GLU A 228 3.65 11.05 -16.15
C GLU A 228 3.08 9.65 -15.86
N ASN A 229 3.95 8.69 -15.59
CA ASN A 229 3.58 7.30 -15.30
C ASN A 229 3.23 7.06 -13.81
N LEU A 230 3.26 8.10 -12.96
CA LEU A 230 2.95 7.98 -11.53
C LEU A 230 1.45 7.80 -11.27
N ASP A 231 1.14 6.88 -10.38
CA ASP A 231 -0.22 6.69 -9.87
C ASP A 231 -0.57 7.67 -8.74
N LEU A 232 -1.87 7.85 -8.45
CA LEU A 232 -2.34 8.56 -7.26
C LEU A 232 -1.64 8.09 -5.96
N ARG A 233 -1.40 6.78 -5.85
CA ARG A 233 -0.68 6.17 -4.73
C ARG A 233 0.74 6.71 -4.57
N ALA A 234 1.44 7.04 -5.66
CA ALA A 234 2.77 7.62 -5.61
C ALA A 234 2.77 8.97 -4.89
N TYR A 235 1.80 9.83 -5.19
CA TYR A 235 1.61 11.11 -4.52
C TYR A 235 1.20 10.93 -3.05
N TYR A 236 0.34 9.96 -2.76
CA TYR A 236 -0.02 9.62 -1.37
C TYR A 236 1.20 9.15 -0.56
N ILE A 237 2.07 8.32 -1.15
CA ILE A 237 3.34 7.88 -0.53
C ILE A 237 4.25 9.07 -0.23
N ARG A 238 4.42 10.00 -1.19
CA ARG A 238 5.20 11.23 -0.97
C ARG A 238 4.62 12.11 0.13
N ALA A 239 3.30 12.27 0.16
CA ALA A 239 2.60 13.01 1.20
C ALA A 239 2.81 12.38 2.58
N MET A 240 2.76 11.05 2.66
CA MET A 240 3.01 10.32 3.91
C MET A 240 4.47 10.41 4.37
N SER A 241 5.44 10.34 3.45
CA SER A 241 6.86 10.57 3.77
C SER A 241 7.12 12.00 4.28
N LEU A 242 6.45 12.99 3.67
CA LEU A 242 6.53 14.37 4.14
C LEU A 242 5.84 14.54 5.51
N ARG A 243 4.66 13.94 5.72
CA ARG A 243 3.97 13.91 7.02
C ARG A 243 4.87 13.32 8.10
N SER A 244 5.53 12.20 7.84
CA SER A 244 6.53 11.61 8.74
C SER A 244 7.65 12.58 9.10
N SER A 245 8.18 13.31 8.10
CA SER A 245 9.20 14.34 8.31
C SER A 245 8.70 15.50 9.18
N ILE A 246 7.46 15.96 8.94
CA ILE A 246 6.81 17.04 9.72
C ILE A 246 6.56 16.59 11.15
N LEU A 247 6.05 15.38 11.37
CA LEU A 247 5.78 14.87 12.73
C LEU A 247 7.08 14.68 13.52
N ARG A 248 8.15 14.20 12.88
CA ARG A 248 9.48 14.13 13.49
C ARG A 248 9.96 15.52 13.89
N TYR A 249 9.81 16.51 13.01
CA TYR A 249 10.16 17.90 13.31
C TYR A 249 9.39 18.46 14.50
N VAL A 250 8.05 18.34 14.50
CA VAL A 250 7.19 18.86 15.59
C VAL A 250 7.55 18.25 16.94
N LYS A 251 7.97 16.97 16.98
CA LYS A 251 8.40 16.31 18.22
C LYS A 251 9.78 16.74 18.73
N HIS A 252 10.61 17.30 17.86
CA HIS A 252 11.99 17.66 18.14
C HIS A 252 12.27 19.11 17.71
N ILE A 253 11.32 20.03 17.94
CA ILE A 253 11.38 21.44 17.50
C ILE A 253 12.45 22.27 18.25
N ASP A 254 13.27 21.63 19.08
CA ASP A 254 14.20 22.30 19.98
C ASP A 254 15.23 23.13 19.22
N GLY A 255 15.11 24.46 19.33
CA GLY A 255 16.09 25.43 18.82
C GLY A 255 15.96 25.80 17.34
N ASP A 256 14.95 25.33 16.61
CA ASP A 256 14.67 25.79 15.24
C ASP A 256 13.67 26.96 15.27
N GLU A 257 14.09 28.15 14.82
CA GLU A 257 13.20 29.32 14.70
C GLU A 257 12.46 29.28 13.35
N PRO A 258 11.12 29.10 13.31
CA PRO A 258 10.41 28.87 12.06
C PRO A 258 10.50 30.00 11.03
N TRP A 259 10.63 31.24 11.52
CA TRP A 259 10.73 32.47 10.73
C TRP A 259 12.17 33.01 10.67
N ASP A 260 13.17 32.12 10.73
CA ASP A 260 14.58 32.48 10.53
C ASP A 260 14.73 33.39 9.29
N PRO A 261 15.24 34.63 9.47
CA PRO A 261 15.47 35.58 8.38
C PRO A 261 16.40 35.04 7.29
N LEU A 262 17.30 34.11 7.63
CA LEU A 262 18.22 33.48 6.68
C LEU A 262 17.55 32.38 5.83
N CYS A 263 16.26 32.13 6.02
CA CYS A 263 15.47 31.12 5.31
C CYS A 263 16.04 29.69 5.44
N GLY A 264 16.77 29.44 6.54
CA GLY A 264 17.54 28.23 6.79
C GLY A 264 16.91 27.28 7.79
N SER A 265 15.72 27.59 8.32
CA SER A 265 15.06 26.73 9.32
C SER A 265 14.59 25.41 8.73
N GLN A 266 14.44 24.39 9.60
CA GLN A 266 13.84 23.13 9.19
C GLN A 266 12.36 23.31 8.83
N PHE A 267 11.65 24.21 9.52
CA PHE A 267 10.29 24.61 9.17
C PHE A 267 10.17 25.06 7.70
N GLN A 268 10.96 26.06 7.28
CA GLN A 268 10.91 26.60 5.92
C GLN A 268 11.31 25.56 4.86
N ARG A 269 12.22 24.63 5.19
CA ARG A 269 12.52 23.48 4.30
C ARG A 269 11.32 22.56 4.12
N LEU A 270 10.60 22.26 5.21
CA LEU A 270 9.40 21.43 5.14
C LEU A 270 8.25 22.12 4.39
N GLU A 271 8.07 23.42 4.60
CA GLU A 271 7.11 24.25 3.86
C GLU A 271 7.40 24.25 2.35
N LYS A 272 8.67 24.47 1.95
CA LYS A 272 9.08 24.38 0.54
C LYS A 272 8.81 23.00 -0.06
N ARG A 273 9.07 21.92 0.69
CA ARG A 273 8.78 20.55 0.26
C ARG A 273 7.28 20.30 0.11
N LEU A 274 6.46 20.86 0.99
CA LEU A 274 5.01 20.77 0.92
C LEU A 274 4.47 21.49 -0.33
N ALA A 275 4.91 22.72 -0.57
CA ALA A 275 4.54 23.49 -1.75
C ALA A 275 5.00 22.80 -3.05
N ALA A 276 6.21 22.23 -3.07
CA ALA A 276 6.71 21.48 -4.22
C ALA A 276 5.90 20.20 -4.49
N LEU A 277 5.51 19.47 -3.43
CA LEU A 277 4.64 18.32 -3.57
C LEU A 277 3.28 18.72 -4.15
N GLU A 278 2.64 19.76 -3.62
CA GLU A 278 1.36 20.27 -4.12
C GLU A 278 1.44 20.68 -5.60
N GLN A 279 2.51 21.36 -5.99
CA GLN A 279 2.75 21.76 -7.38
C GLN A 279 2.98 20.56 -8.30
N SER A 280 3.57 19.47 -7.79
CA SER A 280 3.83 18.25 -8.57
C SER A 280 2.56 17.44 -8.89
N ILE A 281 1.45 17.66 -8.16
CA ILE A 281 0.20 16.92 -8.38
C ILE A 281 -0.39 17.31 -9.75
N PRO A 282 -0.61 16.36 -10.68
CA PRO A 282 -1.20 16.62 -11.98
C PRO A 282 -2.59 17.23 -11.85
N HIS A 283 -2.97 18.10 -12.79
CA HIS A 283 -4.27 18.77 -12.78
C HIS A 283 -5.46 17.79 -12.71
N ALA A 284 -5.33 16.61 -13.33
CA ALA A 284 -6.36 15.56 -13.30
C ALA A 284 -6.63 15.01 -11.89
N LEU A 285 -5.67 15.11 -10.96
CA LEU A 285 -5.78 14.64 -9.58
C LEU A 285 -6.08 15.77 -8.58
N ARG A 286 -6.13 17.04 -9.02
CA ARG A 286 -6.43 18.18 -8.14
C ARG A 286 -7.93 18.31 -7.93
N ILE A 287 -8.34 18.34 -6.67
CA ILE A 287 -9.70 18.68 -6.30
C ILE A 287 -9.90 20.19 -6.52
N ASN A 288 -10.93 20.53 -7.28
CA ASN A 288 -11.43 21.86 -7.55
C ASN A 288 -12.97 21.83 -7.45
N SER A 289 -13.60 23.00 -7.51
CA SER A 289 -15.06 23.12 -7.41
C SER A 289 -15.83 22.41 -8.53
N GLY A 290 -15.19 22.15 -9.67
CA GLY A 290 -15.78 21.44 -10.81
C GLY A 290 -15.66 19.92 -10.75
N ASN A 291 -14.83 19.36 -9.87
CA ASN A 291 -14.57 17.92 -9.79
C ASN A 291 -14.57 17.35 -8.36
N THR A 292 -15.27 18.02 -7.43
CA THR A 292 -15.33 17.65 -5.99
C THR A 292 -16.03 16.31 -5.70
N TYR A 293 -16.66 15.69 -6.70
CA TYR A 293 -17.37 14.41 -6.58
C TYR A 293 -16.69 13.26 -7.35
N LEU A 294 -15.44 13.45 -7.79
CA LEU A 294 -14.58 12.35 -8.27
C LEU A 294 -14.13 11.45 -7.11
#